data_AF-A0A3L7N558-F1
#
_entry.id   AF-A0A3L7N558-F1
#
_cell.length_a   1.000
_cell.length_b   1.000
_cell.length_c   1.000
_cell.angle_alpha   90.00
_cell.angle_beta   90.00
_cell.angle_gamma   90.00
#
_symmetry.space_group_name_H-M   'P 1'
#
loop_
_entity.id
_entity.type
_entity.pdbx_description
1 polymer ?
#
loop_
_entity_poly.entity_id
_entity_poly.type
_entity_poly.pdbx_seq_one_letter_code
_entity_poly.pdbx_strand_id
1 'polypeptide(L)'
;MRNIQATILRSNSLLACLFAAMTLPLPALAAEATTQTEVLVQSTATLEQLVQKAHDGTITPEQLRKQRVHVERKLDEKLNNAPVAARAKEQAAVNQARTDLNQQIMCSQEFEFFGAQDRPEWGWYPSRQMKSTGSVLKVDNAGKATLTPAKH
;
A
#
# COMPACT_ATOMS: atom_id res chain seq x y z
N MET A 1 -41.09 -12.16 64.48
CA MET A 1 -41.13 -13.13 63.36
C MET A 1 -39.69 -13.44 62.92
N ARG A 2 -39.31 -14.73 62.90
CA ARG A 2 -38.11 -15.39 62.28
C ARG A 2 -36.73 -14.91 62.80
N ASN A 3 -35.96 -15.61 63.66
CA ASN A 3 -35.60 -17.03 63.90
C ASN A 3 -34.32 -17.49 63.13
N ILE A 4 -33.35 -17.97 63.91
CA ILE A 4 -32.29 -18.97 63.64
C ILE A 4 -30.91 -18.52 63.10
N GLN A 5 -29.93 -18.65 64.00
CA GLN A 5 -28.58 -19.25 63.92
C GLN A 5 -27.80 -19.24 62.60
N ALA A 6 -26.51 -18.88 62.72
CA ALA A 6 -25.46 -19.44 61.88
C ALA A 6 -24.25 -19.83 62.73
N THR A 7 -24.05 -21.14 62.77
CA THR A 7 -23.10 -21.93 63.56
C THR A 7 -21.67 -21.73 63.11
N ILE A 8 -20.77 -21.50 64.08
CA ILE A 8 -19.32 -21.61 63.95
C ILE A 8 -18.99 -23.10 63.84
N LEU A 9 -18.49 -23.57 62.69
CA LEU A 9 -17.78 -24.84 62.64
C LEU A 9 -16.49 -24.73 61.85
N ARG A 10 -15.43 -25.00 62.60
CA ARG A 10 -14.04 -25.24 62.23
C ARG A 10 -13.90 -26.08 60.97
N SER A 11 -12.92 -25.73 60.15
CA SER A 11 -11.99 -26.73 59.59
C SER A 11 -10.66 -26.04 59.23
N ASN A 12 -9.70 -26.19 60.14
CA ASN A 12 -8.28 -26.15 59.85
C ASN A 12 -7.98 -27.21 58.80
N SER A 13 -7.30 -26.84 57.71
CA SER A 13 -6.29 -27.66 56.99
C SER A 13 -5.78 -26.86 55.78
N LEU A 14 -4.99 -25.80 56.03
CA LEU A 14 -4.19 -25.17 54.98
C LEU A 14 -2.99 -26.09 54.71
N LEU A 15 -3.18 -26.99 53.74
CA LEU A 15 -2.13 -27.85 53.22
C LEU A 15 -1.19 -27.04 52.32
N ALA A 16 0.07 -27.43 52.43
CA ALA A 16 1.28 -26.86 51.88
C ALA A 16 1.32 -26.67 50.35
N CYS A 17 2.14 -25.66 49.97
CA CYS A 17 3.12 -25.65 48.89
C CYS A 17 2.72 -26.22 47.52
N LEU A 18 2.58 -25.32 46.52
CA LEU A 18 3.21 -25.42 45.19
C LEU A 18 2.93 -24.14 44.39
N PHE A 19 3.74 -23.09 44.60
CA PHE A 19 3.86 -22.01 43.63
C PHE A 19 4.73 -22.52 42.49
N ALA A 20 4.12 -23.19 41.51
CA ALA A 20 4.73 -23.38 40.21
C ALA A 20 4.82 -22.01 39.54
N ALA A 21 6.03 -21.44 39.52
CA ALA A 21 6.37 -20.30 38.69
C ALA A 21 6.26 -20.72 37.22
N MET A 22 5.04 -20.63 36.67
CA MET A 22 4.85 -20.52 35.22
C MET A 22 5.21 -19.09 34.82
N THR A 23 6.51 -18.84 34.69
CA THR A 23 6.98 -17.78 33.79
C THR A 23 6.60 -18.21 32.38
N LEU A 24 5.41 -17.80 31.96
CA LEU A 24 5.03 -17.79 30.55
C LEU A 24 6.11 -16.99 29.80
N PRO A 25 6.73 -17.54 28.75
CA PRO A 25 7.54 -16.72 27.87
C PRO A 25 6.59 -15.71 27.24
N LEU A 26 6.75 -14.42 27.59
CA LEU A 26 6.18 -13.36 26.77
C LEU A 26 6.66 -13.61 25.34
N PRO A 27 5.76 -13.70 24.34
CA PRO A 27 6.21 -13.62 22.96
C PRO A 27 6.90 -12.26 22.84
N ALA A 28 8.22 -12.29 22.62
CA ALA A 28 8.94 -11.13 22.17
C ALA A 28 8.15 -10.57 21.00
N LEU A 29 7.61 -9.35 21.15
CA LEU A 29 7.03 -8.58 20.06
C LEU A 29 8.09 -8.52 18.99
N ALA A 30 7.97 -9.39 17.97
CA ALA A 30 8.74 -9.27 16.76
C ALA A 30 8.42 -7.87 16.26
N ALA A 31 9.40 -6.97 16.25
CA ALA A 31 9.30 -5.71 15.55
C ALA A 31 8.78 -6.07 14.15
N GLU A 32 7.57 -5.63 13.80
CA GLU A 32 6.95 -5.96 12.52
C GLU A 32 7.90 -5.50 11.41
N ALA A 33 8.63 -6.46 10.84
CA ALA A 33 9.57 -6.18 9.77
C ALA A 33 8.75 -5.74 8.56
N THR A 34 8.92 -4.49 8.12
CA THR A 34 8.19 -3.95 6.98
C THR A 34 8.49 -4.80 5.74
N THR A 35 7.43 -5.35 5.14
CA THR A 35 7.53 -6.24 3.97
C THR A 35 7.85 -5.45 2.70
N GLN A 36 8.39 -6.14 1.68
CA GLN A 36 8.64 -5.50 0.38
C GLN A 36 7.37 -4.88 -0.24
N THR A 37 6.22 -5.54 -0.09
CA THR A 37 4.93 -5.02 -0.58
C THR A 37 4.58 -3.68 0.07
N GLU A 38 4.71 -3.58 1.40
CA GLU A 38 4.41 -2.34 2.13
C GLU A 38 5.37 -1.21 1.74
N VAL A 39 6.66 -1.51 1.60
CA VAL A 39 7.67 -0.55 1.15
C VAL A 39 7.31 0.02 -0.23
N LEU A 40 6.89 -0.84 -1.17
CA LEU A 40 6.46 -0.44 -2.51
C LEU A 40 5.22 0.44 -2.45
N VAL A 41 4.17 0.00 -1.76
CA VAL A 41 2.89 0.75 -1.63
C VAL A 41 3.11 2.13 -1.01
N GLN A 42 3.92 2.23 0.06
CA GLN A 42 4.26 3.51 0.68
C GLN A 42 5.00 4.46 -0.28
N SER A 43 5.91 3.90 -1.09
CA SER A 43 6.67 4.69 -2.05
C SER A 43 5.79 5.17 -3.20
N THR A 44 4.88 4.32 -3.71
CA THR A 44 3.85 4.69 -4.69
C THR A 44 3.00 5.84 -4.20
N ALA A 45 2.43 5.73 -2.99
CA ALA A 45 1.61 6.80 -2.40
C ALA A 45 2.41 8.11 -2.21
N THR A 46 3.69 8.02 -1.88
CA THR A 46 4.55 9.20 -1.78
C THR A 46 4.73 9.87 -3.14
N LEU A 47 4.99 9.10 -4.22
CA LEU A 47 5.12 9.65 -5.57
C LEU A 47 3.81 10.28 -6.06
N GLU A 48 2.66 9.65 -5.82
CA GLU A 48 1.34 10.21 -6.14
C GLU A 48 1.14 11.58 -5.51
N GLN A 49 1.47 11.72 -4.22
CA GLN A 49 1.38 13.00 -3.52
C GLN A 49 2.32 14.07 -4.10
N LEU A 50 3.51 13.68 -4.55
CA LEU A 50 4.45 14.61 -5.18
C LEU A 50 3.94 15.09 -6.53
N VAL A 51 3.42 14.18 -7.36
CA VAL A 51 2.80 14.51 -8.64
C VAL A 51 1.62 15.43 -8.43
N GLN A 52 0.74 15.14 -7.46
CA GLN A 52 -0.39 16.02 -7.13
C GLN A 52 0.08 17.42 -6.71
N LYS A 53 1.08 17.54 -5.83
CA LYS A 53 1.66 18.83 -5.44
C LYS A 53 2.22 19.60 -6.63
N ALA A 54 2.79 18.90 -7.61
CA ALA A 54 3.32 19.51 -8.82
C ALA A 54 2.19 20.00 -9.72
N HIS A 55 1.12 19.21 -9.90
CA HIS A 55 -0.11 19.63 -10.59
C HIS A 55 -0.75 20.87 -9.97
N ASP A 56 -0.80 20.93 -8.64
CA ASP A 56 -1.34 22.06 -7.89
C ASP A 56 -0.41 23.29 -7.90
N GLY A 57 0.76 23.20 -8.56
CA GLY A 57 1.76 24.27 -8.62
C GLY A 57 2.49 24.53 -7.30
N THR A 58 2.32 23.65 -6.31
CA THR A 58 2.96 23.77 -4.98
C THR A 58 4.46 23.50 -5.04
N ILE A 59 4.90 22.62 -5.96
CA ILE A 59 6.31 22.35 -6.23
C ILE A 59 6.62 22.48 -7.73
N THR A 60 7.84 22.89 -8.06
CA THR A 60 8.27 22.99 -9.46
C THR A 60 8.60 21.60 -10.05
N PRO A 61 8.62 21.45 -11.39
CA PRO A 61 9.10 20.22 -12.04
C PRO A 61 10.49 19.76 -11.58
N GLU A 62 11.43 20.69 -11.39
CA GLU A 62 12.78 20.36 -10.90
C GLU A 62 12.76 19.87 -9.43
N GLN A 63 11.86 20.42 -8.61
CA GLN A 63 11.66 19.95 -7.24
C GLN A 63 11.02 18.55 -7.23
N LEU A 64 10.04 18.30 -8.10
CA LEU A 64 9.45 16.98 -8.29
C LEU A 64 10.54 15.96 -8.68
N ARG A 65 11.39 16.27 -9.67
CA ARG A 65 12.53 15.42 -10.07
C ARG A 65 13.42 15.07 -8.88
N LYS A 66 13.87 16.09 -8.13
CA LYS A 66 14.76 15.90 -6.97
C LYS A 66 14.14 15.01 -5.90
N GLN A 67 12.86 15.23 -5.59
CA GLN A 67 12.16 14.46 -4.57
C GLN A 67 11.86 13.03 -5.04
N ARG A 68 11.50 12.83 -6.31
CA ARG A 68 11.36 11.49 -6.90
C ARG A 68 12.64 10.69 -6.78
N VAL A 69 13.78 11.23 -7.20
CA VAL A 69 15.09 10.55 -7.10
C VAL A 69 15.42 10.18 -5.65
N HIS A 70 15.03 11.00 -4.68
CA HIS A 70 15.19 10.70 -3.26
C HIS A 70 14.29 9.55 -2.79
N VAL A 71 13.04 9.51 -3.26
CA VAL A 71 12.10 8.41 -2.99
C VAL A 71 12.64 7.11 -3.58
N GLU A 72 13.09 7.11 -4.83
CA GLU A 72 13.68 5.94 -5.51
C GLU A 72 14.90 5.41 -4.74
N ARG A 73 15.82 6.28 -4.32
CA ARG A 73 16.99 5.85 -3.54
C ARG A 73 16.60 5.23 -2.20
N LYS A 74 15.67 5.86 -1.47
CA LYS A 74 15.17 5.33 -0.19
C LYS A 74 14.42 4.01 -0.38
N LEU A 75 13.71 3.86 -1.49
CA LEU A 75 13.04 2.62 -1.84
C LEU A 75 14.06 1.50 -2.02
N ASP A 76 15.14 1.73 -2.78
CA ASP A 76 16.20 0.74 -2.98
C ASP A 76 16.82 0.31 -1.66
N GLU A 77 17.15 1.28 -0.80
CA GLU A 77 17.66 1.02 0.55
C GLU A 77 16.67 0.18 1.39
N LYS A 78 15.38 0.51 1.36
CA LYS A 78 14.36 -0.23 2.12
C LYS A 78 14.11 -1.62 1.57
N LEU A 79 14.07 -1.81 0.25
CA LEU A 79 13.86 -3.11 -0.39
C LEU A 79 14.99 -4.09 -0.09
N ASN A 80 16.23 -3.60 -0.01
CA ASN A 80 17.39 -4.42 0.35
C ASN A 80 17.33 -4.94 1.79
N ASN A 81 16.62 -4.23 2.68
CA ASN A 81 16.47 -4.58 4.09
C ASN A 81 15.14 -5.27 4.43
N ALA A 82 14.17 -5.24 3.51
CA ALA A 82 12.85 -5.79 3.72
C ALA A 82 12.82 -7.31 3.49
N PRO A 83 12.06 -8.09 4.28
CA PRO A 83 11.86 -9.50 4.04
C PRO A 83 11.30 -9.80 2.64
N VAL A 84 11.94 -10.74 1.94
CA VAL A 84 11.51 -11.19 0.61
C VAL A 84 10.27 -12.08 0.74
N ALA A 85 9.35 -11.99 -0.24
CA ALA A 85 8.19 -12.87 -0.31
C ALA A 85 8.62 -14.35 -0.41
N ALA A 86 8.07 -15.19 0.47
CA ALA A 86 8.43 -16.61 0.52
C ALA A 86 7.44 -17.49 -0.27
N ARG A 87 6.20 -17.00 -0.48
CA ARG A 87 5.13 -17.75 -1.16
C ARG A 87 4.73 -17.12 -2.49
N ALA A 88 4.23 -17.94 -3.42
CA ALA A 88 3.79 -17.48 -4.74
C ALA A 88 2.71 -16.38 -4.70
N LYS A 89 1.74 -16.49 -3.78
CA LYS A 89 0.69 -15.46 -3.60
C LYS A 89 1.27 -14.12 -3.12
N GLU A 90 2.26 -14.17 -2.23
CA GLU A 90 2.95 -12.98 -1.73
C GLU A 90 3.80 -12.35 -2.83
N GLN A 91 4.47 -13.17 -3.65
CA GLN A 91 5.23 -12.70 -4.81
C GLN A 91 4.35 -12.02 -5.87
N ALA A 92 3.14 -12.54 -6.12
CA ALA A 92 2.18 -11.90 -7.02
C ALA A 92 1.78 -10.50 -6.53
N ALA A 93 1.58 -10.33 -5.21
CA ALA A 93 1.29 -9.03 -4.61
C ALA A 93 2.49 -8.06 -4.72
N VAL A 94 3.71 -8.53 -4.48
CA VAL A 94 4.94 -7.73 -4.69
C VAL A 94 5.06 -7.28 -6.14
N ASN A 95 4.80 -8.17 -7.10
CA ASN A 95 4.89 -7.85 -8.54
C ASN A 95 3.84 -6.81 -8.96
N GLN A 96 2.61 -6.91 -8.42
CA GLN A 96 1.59 -5.90 -8.65
C GLN A 96 2.04 -4.54 -8.07
N ALA A 97 2.51 -4.52 -6.82
CA ALA A 97 2.97 -3.29 -6.19
C ALA A 97 4.16 -2.64 -6.92
N ARG A 98 5.08 -3.44 -7.50
CA ARG A 98 6.15 -2.93 -8.39
C ARG A 98 5.59 -2.32 -9.68
N THR A 99 4.56 -2.93 -10.25
CA THR A 99 3.91 -2.42 -11.47
C THR A 99 3.26 -1.08 -11.21
N ASP A 100 2.54 -0.96 -10.10
CA ASP A 100 1.89 0.29 -9.69
C ASP A 100 2.90 1.40 -9.42
N LEU A 101 4.02 1.07 -8.74
CA LEU A 101 5.11 2.01 -8.52
C LEU A 101 5.72 2.50 -9.84
N ASN A 102 6.03 1.59 -10.77
CA ASN A 102 6.62 1.95 -12.06
C ASN A 102 5.72 2.90 -12.85
N GLN A 103 4.41 2.67 -12.81
CA GLN A 103 3.45 3.59 -13.41
C GLN A 103 3.55 5.00 -12.80
N GLN A 104 3.67 5.11 -11.48
CA GLN A 104 3.80 6.43 -10.83
C GLN A 104 5.13 7.13 -11.10
N ILE A 105 6.23 6.36 -11.22
CA ILE A 105 7.52 6.90 -11.68
C ILE A 105 7.35 7.50 -13.07
N MET A 106 6.70 6.79 -14.00
CA MET A 106 6.42 7.31 -15.33
C MET A 106 5.58 8.58 -15.29
N CYS A 107 4.45 8.59 -14.58
CA CYS A 107 3.60 9.78 -14.43
C CYS A 107 4.40 11.00 -13.93
N SER A 108 5.27 10.80 -12.95
CA SER A 108 6.11 11.88 -12.42
C SER A 108 7.19 12.37 -13.39
N GLN A 109 7.71 11.50 -14.25
CA GLN A 109 8.64 11.88 -15.32
C GLN A 109 7.89 12.63 -16.43
N GLU A 110 6.71 12.16 -16.82
CA GLU A 110 5.88 12.85 -17.81
C GLU A 110 5.53 14.27 -17.34
N PHE A 111 5.13 14.43 -16.08
CA PHE A 111 4.87 15.77 -15.52
C PHE A 111 6.13 16.65 -15.57
N GLU A 112 7.30 16.09 -15.26
CA GLU A 112 8.57 16.83 -15.32
C GLU A 112 8.83 17.43 -16.71
N PHE A 113 8.59 16.65 -17.77
CA PHE A 113 8.88 17.07 -19.15
C PHE A 113 7.77 17.89 -19.79
N PHE A 114 6.51 17.61 -19.46
CA PHE A 114 5.36 18.15 -20.18
C PHE A 114 4.49 19.10 -19.35
N GLY A 115 4.71 19.18 -18.04
CA GLY A 115 3.93 20.00 -17.11
C GLY A 115 2.48 19.51 -16.94
N ALA A 116 1.63 20.37 -16.39
CA ALA A 116 0.24 20.05 -16.03
C ALA A 116 -0.74 19.99 -17.22
N GLN A 117 -0.26 20.04 -18.47
CA GLN A 117 -1.14 20.01 -19.63
C GLN A 117 -1.63 18.59 -19.89
N ASP A 118 -2.96 18.40 -19.88
CA ASP A 118 -3.58 17.17 -20.36
C ASP A 118 -3.22 16.97 -21.84
N ARG A 119 -2.41 15.95 -22.12
CA ARG A 119 -2.03 15.59 -23.49
C ARG A 119 -2.99 14.52 -24.00
N PRO A 120 -3.61 14.70 -25.17
CA PRO A 120 -4.31 13.62 -25.83
C PRO A 120 -3.30 12.55 -26.27
N GLU A 121 -3.40 11.39 -25.61
CA GLU A 121 -3.31 10.04 -26.18
C GLU A 121 -2.03 9.58 -26.90
N TRP A 122 -0.87 10.15 -26.62
CA TRP A 122 0.40 9.47 -26.88
C TRP A 122 0.75 8.47 -25.77
N GLY A 123 -0.04 7.38 -25.73
CA GLY A 123 0.40 6.04 -25.32
C GLY A 123 0.63 5.78 -23.83
N TRP A 124 -0.18 4.83 -23.30
CA TRP A 124 0.00 4.05 -22.07
C TRP A 124 -0.40 4.70 -20.73
N TYR A 125 -1.68 5.06 -20.62
CA TYR A 125 -2.38 5.07 -19.32
C TYR A 125 -3.26 3.81 -19.18
N PRO A 126 -2.79 2.73 -18.52
CA PRO A 126 -3.66 1.65 -18.06
C PRO A 126 -4.36 1.99 -16.72
N SER A 127 -4.17 3.20 -16.19
CA SER A 127 -4.97 3.67 -15.05
C SER A 127 -6.37 4.02 -15.54
N ARG A 128 -7.32 3.15 -15.16
CA ARG A 128 -8.75 3.24 -15.42
C ARG A 128 -9.28 4.67 -15.16
N GLN A 129 -10.19 5.10 -16.03
CA GLN A 129 -11.10 6.25 -15.88
C GLN A 129 -10.56 7.67 -16.19
N MET A 130 -9.73 7.85 -17.22
CA MET A 130 -9.91 9.08 -18.01
C MET A 130 -11.14 8.90 -18.89
N LYS A 131 -12.14 9.78 -18.73
CA LYS A 131 -13.21 9.96 -19.70
C LYS A 131 -12.58 10.46 -20.99
N SER A 132 -12.20 9.52 -21.86
CA SER A 132 -11.80 9.78 -23.24
C SER A 132 -12.84 10.69 -23.89
N THR A 133 -12.45 11.92 -24.23
CA THR A 133 -13.16 12.76 -25.20
C THR A 133 -12.90 12.31 -26.64
N GLY A 134 -12.04 11.29 -26.82
CA GLY A 134 -11.75 10.65 -28.09
C GLY A 134 -12.76 9.58 -28.49
N SER A 135 -12.80 9.32 -29.80
CA SER A 135 -13.63 8.30 -30.42
C SER A 135 -13.40 6.92 -29.78
N VAL A 136 -14.47 6.24 -29.39
CA VAL A 136 -14.37 4.93 -28.73
C VAL A 136 -14.34 3.85 -29.81
N LEU A 137 -13.25 3.08 -29.87
CA LEU A 137 -13.19 1.84 -30.64
C LEU A 137 -13.72 0.68 -29.79
N LYS A 138 -14.84 0.07 -30.20
CA LYS A 138 -15.36 -1.16 -29.60
C LYS A 138 -15.11 -2.32 -30.55
N VAL A 139 -14.41 -3.34 -30.11
CA VAL A 139 -14.27 -4.60 -30.85
C VAL A 139 -15.21 -5.62 -30.24
N ASP A 140 -16.08 -6.22 -31.06
CA ASP A 140 -16.95 -7.29 -30.60
C ASP A 140 -16.21 -8.63 -30.47
N ASN A 141 -16.87 -9.62 -29.85
CA ASN A 141 -16.30 -10.97 -29.68
C ASN A 141 -16.05 -11.71 -31.00
N ALA A 142 -16.53 -11.19 -32.14
CA ALA A 142 -16.27 -11.69 -33.48
C ALA A 142 -15.09 -10.96 -34.17
N GLY A 143 -14.43 -10.03 -33.47
CA GLY A 143 -13.28 -9.29 -33.97
C GLY A 143 -13.64 -8.07 -34.83
N LYS A 144 -14.92 -7.68 -34.91
CA LYS A 144 -15.35 -6.52 -35.69
C LYS A 144 -15.20 -5.24 -34.86
N ALA A 145 -14.37 -4.34 -35.35
CA ALA A 145 -14.17 -3.03 -34.75
C ALA A 145 -15.26 -2.03 -35.21
N THR A 146 -15.89 -1.36 -34.24
CA THR A 146 -16.84 -0.26 -34.45
C THR A 146 -16.26 0.99 -33.82
N LEU A 147 -16.11 2.05 -34.61
CA LEU A 147 -15.66 3.36 -34.14
C LEU A 147 -16.88 4.23 -33.83
N THR A 148 -17.03 4.69 -32.59
CA THR A 148 -18.01 5.70 -32.21
C THR A 148 -17.31 7.05 -32.07
N PRO A 149 -17.53 8.01 -32.99
CA PRO A 149 -16.95 9.34 -32.86
C PRO A 149 -17.53 10.09 -31.67
N ALA A 150 -16.71 10.96 -31.05
CA ALA A 150 -17.16 11.83 -29.98
C ALA A 150 -18.17 12.86 -30.52
N LYS A 151 -19.23 13.15 -29.76
CA LYS A 151 -20.17 14.22 -30.09
C LYS A 151 -19.53 15.56 -29.72
N HIS A 152 -19.36 16.44 -30.71
CA HIS A 152 -19.00 17.84 -30.52
C HIS A 152 -20.08 18.60 -29.74
#